data_AF-A0A5C3NNV7-F1
#
_entry.id   AF-A0A5C3NNV7-F1
#
_cell.length_a   1.000
_cell.length_b   1.000
_cell.length_c   1.000
_cell.angle_alpha   90.00
_cell.angle_beta   90.00
_cell.angle_gamma   90.00
#
_symmetry.space_group_name_H-M   'P 1'
#
loop_
_entity.id
_entity.type
_entity.pdbx_description
1 polymer ?
#
loop_
_entity_poly.entity_id
_entity_poly.type
_entity_poly.pdbx_seq_one_letter_code
_entity_poly.pdbx_strand_id
1 'polypeptide(L)'
;YDGKNAQEGLTFISSAKAYHEVAATAGAGVNLVWMVILNRITGDAASWAGPHIITAATTTPWPDVTAFEDVFKAHFCAVDDKEAATAELVKLCKASHRLGTVKEYTAEFNVVAARTAFSVDDKREHHREQRSQMFLLS
;
A
#
# COMPACT_ATOMS: atom_id res chain seq x y z
N TYR A 1 8.11 0.94 14.08
CA TYR A 1 8.09 1.22 12.63
C TYR A 1 8.75 2.56 12.41
N ASP A 2 9.76 2.64 11.55
CA ASP A 2 10.59 3.84 11.40
C ASP A 2 10.21 4.75 10.21
N GLY A 3 9.26 4.32 9.38
CA GLY A 3 8.80 5.09 8.22
C GLY A 3 9.44 4.71 6.88
N LYS A 4 10.41 3.79 6.86
CA LYS A 4 11.28 3.63 5.67
C LYS A 4 10.86 2.54 4.70
N ASN A 5 10.16 1.52 5.18
CA ASN A 5 9.82 0.35 4.38
C ASN A 5 8.32 0.05 4.50
N ALA A 6 7.58 0.10 3.39
CA ALA A 6 6.14 -0.14 3.45
C ALA A 6 5.79 -1.57 3.85
N GLN A 7 6.59 -2.58 3.53
CA GLN A 7 6.31 -3.97 3.95
C GLN A 7 6.41 -4.11 5.47
N GLU A 8 7.38 -3.44 6.09
CA GLU A 8 7.44 -3.33 7.55
C GLU A 8 6.25 -2.52 8.09
N GLY A 9 5.81 -1.48 7.38
CA GLY A 9 4.59 -0.74 7.68
C GLY A 9 3.32 -1.60 7.66
N LEU A 10 3.16 -2.47 6.66
CA LEU A 10 2.06 -3.43 6.56
C LEU A 10 2.11 -4.48 7.68
N THR A 11 3.31 -4.92 8.05
CA THR A 11 3.54 -5.83 9.18
C THR A 11 3.19 -5.16 10.51
N PHE A 12 3.54 -3.88 10.65
CA PHE A 12 3.18 -3.06 11.79
C PHE A 12 1.66 -2.90 11.91
N ILE A 13 0.95 -2.58 10.82
CA ILE A 13 -0.52 -2.50 10.81
C ILE A 13 -1.17 -3.81 11.22
N SER A 14 -0.69 -4.93 10.69
CA SER A 14 -1.21 -6.26 11.06
C SER A 14 -1.04 -6.52 12.57
N SER A 15 0.11 -6.12 13.12
CA SER A 15 0.39 -6.23 14.56
C SER A 15 -0.47 -5.28 15.40
N ALA A 16 -0.68 -4.05 14.92
CA ALA A 16 -1.51 -3.04 15.59
C ALA A 16 -2.98 -3.49 15.68
N LYS A 17 -3.51 -4.09 14.61
CA LYS A 17 -4.86 -4.69 14.59
C LYS A 17 -5.01 -5.78 15.63
N ALA A 18 -4.11 -6.76 15.63
CA ALA A 18 -4.14 -7.85 16.59
C ALA A 18 -4.04 -7.32 18.03
N TYR A 19 -3.15 -6.35 18.29
CA TYR A 19 -3.03 -5.73 19.60
C TYR A 19 -4.32 -5.00 20.02
N HIS A 20 -4.91 -4.22 19.12
CA HIS A 20 -6.14 -3.49 19.40
C HIS A 20 -7.30 -4.44 19.74
N GLU A 21 -7.44 -5.55 19.02
CA GLU A 21 -8.47 -6.57 19.27
C GLU A 21 -8.29 -7.28 20.64
N VAL A 22 -7.05 -7.69 20.94
CA VAL A 22 -6.72 -8.30 22.23
C VAL A 22 -6.95 -7.32 23.38
N ALA A 23 -6.51 -6.07 23.23
CA ALA A 23 -6.66 -5.04 24.24
C ALA A 23 -8.13 -4.66 24.48
N ALA A 24 -8.95 -4.60 23.42
CA ALA A 24 -10.39 -4.41 23.54
C ALA A 24 -11.05 -5.55 24.33
N THR A 25 -10.68 -6.80 24.03
CA THR A 25 -11.17 -7.98 24.78
C THR A 25 -10.75 -7.95 26.25
N ALA A 26 -9.57 -7.40 26.54
CA ALA A 26 -9.06 -7.23 27.91
C ALA A 26 -9.66 -6.01 28.65
N GLY A 27 -10.56 -5.24 28.02
CA GLY A 27 -11.19 -4.07 28.64
C GLY A 27 -10.28 -2.84 28.75
N ALA A 28 -9.20 -2.76 27.96
CA ALA A 28 -8.33 -1.60 27.94
C ALA A 28 -9.06 -0.36 27.37
N GLY A 29 -8.78 0.81 27.93
CA GLY A 29 -9.32 2.07 27.41
C GLY A 29 -8.81 2.36 26.00
N VAL A 30 -9.72 2.63 25.05
CA VAL A 30 -9.40 2.82 23.62
C VAL A 30 -8.27 3.84 23.36
N ASN A 31 -8.26 4.95 24.10
CA ASN A 31 -7.23 5.98 23.99
C ASN A 31 -5.84 5.48 24.39
N LEU A 32 -5.75 4.66 25.46
CA LEU A 32 -4.49 4.07 25.89
C LEU A 32 -3.94 3.09 24.85
N VAL A 33 -4.82 2.31 24.23
CA VAL A 33 -4.46 1.39 23.13
C VAL A 33 -3.86 2.18 21.98
N TRP A 34 -4.48 3.29 21.58
CA TRP A 34 -3.94 4.18 20.55
C TRP A 34 -2.57 4.75 20.90
N MET A 35 -2.40 5.25 22.12
CA MET A 35 -1.11 5.76 22.57
C MET A 35 -0.02 4.67 22.53
N VAL A 36 -0.34 3.44 22.93
CA VAL A 36 0.63 2.33 22.86
C VAL A 36 1.02 2.03 21.42
N ILE A 37 0.05 1.91 20.50
CA ILE A 37 0.31 1.66 19.08
C ILE A 37 1.18 2.77 18.49
N LEU A 38 0.83 4.03 18.72
CA LEU A 38 1.54 5.19 18.16
C LEU A 38 2.96 5.34 18.73
N ASN A 39 3.18 5.02 20.00
CA ASN A 39 4.51 5.04 20.61
C ASN A 39 5.46 3.96 20.04
N ARG A 40 4.96 3.00 19.26
CA ARG A 40 5.80 2.04 18.52
C ARG A 40 6.26 2.58 17.16
N ILE A 41 5.79 3.76 16.76
CA ILE A 41 6.29 4.49 15.60
C ILE A 41 7.47 5.34 16.04
N THR A 42 8.60 5.18 15.36
CA THR A 42 9.91 5.69 15.77
C THR A 42 10.63 6.33 14.59
N GLY A 43 11.84 6.84 14.81
CA GLY A 43 12.68 7.36 13.72
C GLY A 43 11.99 8.47 12.93
N ASP A 44 12.08 8.41 11.61
CA ASP A 44 11.58 9.46 10.71
C ASP A 44 10.05 9.56 10.75
N ALA A 45 9.36 8.42 10.94
CA ALA A 45 7.91 8.36 11.10
C ALA A 45 7.39 8.90 12.44
N ALA A 46 8.24 9.11 13.45
CA ALA A 46 7.80 9.63 14.76
C ALA A 46 7.16 11.01 14.64
N SER A 47 7.63 11.83 13.69
CA SER A 47 7.08 13.16 13.42
C SER A 47 5.60 13.12 12.99
N TRP A 48 5.21 12.08 12.22
CA TRP A 48 3.83 11.83 11.84
C TRP A 48 2.98 11.36 13.03
N ALA A 49 3.53 10.50 13.90
CA ALA A 49 2.80 9.96 15.05
C ALA A 49 2.53 10.99 16.15
N GLY A 50 3.43 11.96 16.33
CA GLY A 50 3.40 12.94 17.44
C GLY A 50 2.05 13.64 17.64
N PRO A 51 1.48 14.31 16.62
CA PRO A 51 0.18 14.96 16.74
C PRO A 51 -0.95 13.99 17.14
N HIS A 52 -0.92 12.76 16.64
CA HIS A 52 -1.92 11.76 16.96
C HIS A 52 -1.80 11.24 18.40
N ILE A 53 -0.59 11.19 18.97
CA ILE A 53 -0.38 10.84 20.39
C ILE A 53 -1.01 11.90 21.29
N ILE A 54 -0.84 13.18 20.94
CA ILE A 54 -1.45 14.30 21.67
C ILE A 54 -2.99 14.20 21.59
N THR A 55 -3.53 13.92 20.41
CA THR A 55 -4.98 13.67 20.26
C THR A 55 -5.42 12.51 21.14
N ALA A 56 -4.74 11.37 21.10
CA ALA A 56 -5.06 10.18 21.91
C ALA A 56 -5.03 10.44 23.42
N ALA A 57 -4.22 11.38 23.89
CA ALA A 57 -4.20 11.78 25.30
C ALA A 57 -5.46 12.55 25.75
N THR A 58 -6.21 13.12 24.81
CA THR A 58 -7.36 14.00 25.10
C THR A 58 -8.69 13.43 24.60
N THR A 59 -8.70 12.80 23.43
CA THR A 59 -9.88 12.26 22.75
C THR A 59 -9.50 11.01 21.95
N THR A 60 -10.50 10.33 21.38
CA THR A 60 -10.24 9.16 20.54
C THR A 60 -9.89 9.61 19.11
N PRO A 61 -8.67 9.31 18.61
CA PRO A 61 -8.20 9.82 17.32
C PRO A 61 -8.86 9.15 16.11
N TRP A 62 -9.23 7.87 16.24
CA TRP A 62 -9.90 7.10 15.19
C TRP A 62 -11.09 6.32 15.75
N PRO A 63 -12.19 6.20 14.97
CA PRO A 63 -13.37 5.44 15.39
C PRO A 63 -13.10 3.93 15.49
N ASP A 64 -12.21 3.40 14.65
CA ASP A 64 -11.83 1.99 14.62
C ASP A 64 -10.43 1.80 14.00
N VAL A 65 -9.98 0.55 13.96
CA VAL A 65 -8.65 0.19 13.43
C VAL A 65 -8.55 0.24 11.91
N THR A 66 -9.67 0.19 11.20
CA THR A 66 -9.71 0.34 9.75
C THR A 66 -9.43 1.78 9.36
N ALA A 67 -10.04 2.74 10.05
CA ALA A 67 -9.79 4.16 9.83
C ALA A 67 -8.33 4.55 10.09
N PHE A 68 -7.69 3.96 11.11
CA PHE A 68 -6.26 4.13 11.34
C PHE A 68 -5.41 3.53 10.21
N GLU A 69 -5.72 2.30 9.78
CA GLU A 69 -5.02 1.62 8.70
C GLU A 69 -5.03 2.42 7.40
N ASP A 70 -6.18 2.99 7.03
CA ASP A 70 -6.33 3.75 5.78
C ASP A 70 -5.42 4.98 5.77
N VAL A 71 -5.43 5.76 6.87
CA VAL A 71 -4.58 6.95 7.00
C VAL A 71 -3.10 6.57 7.02
N PHE A 72 -2.74 5.51 7.75
CA PHE A 72 -1.36 5.03 7.82
C PHE A 72 -0.86 4.55 6.46
N LYS A 73 -1.62 3.72 5.74
CA LYS A 73 -1.25 3.20 4.42
C LYS A 73 -1.13 4.32 3.40
N ALA A 74 -2.04 5.29 3.42
CA ALA A 74 -1.96 6.45 2.55
C ALA A 74 -0.66 7.26 2.78
N HIS A 75 -0.20 7.35 4.03
CA HIS A 75 1.00 8.11 4.36
C HIS A 75 2.30 7.35 4.07
N PHE A 76 2.37 6.06 4.42
CA PHE A 76 3.61 5.29 4.43
C PHE A 76 3.73 4.21 3.36
N CYS A 77 2.62 3.75 2.79
CA CYS A 77 2.61 2.59 1.89
C CYS A 77 2.25 2.95 0.44
N ALA A 78 1.76 4.17 0.18
CA ALA A 78 1.32 4.59 -1.15
C ALA A 78 2.46 4.76 -2.17
N VAL A 79 3.68 5.07 -1.72
CA VAL A 79 4.85 5.22 -2.61
C VAL A 79 5.39 3.84 -3.01
N ASP A 80 5.54 2.94 -2.05
CA ASP A 80 6.09 1.60 -2.31
C ASP A 80 5.11 0.69 -3.07
N ASP A 81 3.78 0.89 -2.97
CA ASP A 81 2.85 0.15 -3.83
C ASP A 81 3.05 0.49 -5.30
N LYS A 82 3.44 1.74 -5.61
CA LYS A 82 3.83 2.14 -6.97
C LYS A 82 5.15 1.50 -7.39
N GLU A 83 6.14 1.45 -6.51
CA GLU A 83 7.43 0.79 -6.81
C GLU A 83 7.26 -0.72 -7.00
N ALA A 84 6.49 -1.38 -6.13
CA ALA A 84 6.17 -2.79 -6.20
C ALA A 84 5.40 -3.11 -7.49
N ALA A 85 4.38 -2.33 -7.82
CA ALA A 85 3.63 -2.49 -9.06
C ALA A 85 4.51 -2.21 -10.29
N THR A 86 5.44 -1.25 -10.22
CA THR A 86 6.43 -1.02 -11.29
C THR A 86 7.36 -2.24 -11.47
N ALA A 87 7.85 -2.82 -10.37
CA ALA A 87 8.70 -4.02 -10.42
C ALA A 87 7.94 -5.24 -10.96
N GLU A 88 6.66 -5.40 -10.61
CA GLU A 88 5.76 -6.41 -11.18
C GLU A 88 5.55 -6.19 -12.68
N LEU A 89 5.30 -4.95 -13.13
CA LEU A 89 5.19 -4.63 -14.57
C LEU A 89 6.47 -4.99 -15.32
N VAL A 90 7.64 -4.67 -14.78
CA VAL A 90 8.93 -5.05 -15.40
C VAL A 90 9.07 -6.57 -15.53
N LYS A 91 8.66 -7.33 -14.50
CA LYS A 91 8.68 -8.80 -14.55
C LYS A 91 7.68 -9.34 -15.57
N LEU A 92 6.47 -8.79 -15.61
CA LEU A 92 5.42 -9.16 -16.55
C LEU A 92 5.89 -8.96 -18.00
N CYS A 93 6.50 -7.81 -18.30
CA CYS A 93 7.09 -7.53 -19.61
C CYS A 93 8.15 -8.57 -20.00
N LYS A 94 9.07 -8.93 -19.08
CA LYS A 94 10.10 -9.96 -19.32
C LYS A 94 9.52 -11.36 -19.49
N ALA A 95 8.41 -11.65 -18.83
CA ALA A 95 7.72 -12.95 -18.86
C ALA A 95 6.58 -13.02 -19.89
N SER A 96 6.44 -12.02 -20.76
CA SER A 96 5.37 -11.93 -21.77
C SER A 96 5.21 -13.20 -22.64
N HIS A 97 6.33 -13.86 -22.96
CA HIS A 97 6.38 -15.11 -23.71
C HIS A 97 5.74 -16.33 -23.01
N ARG A 98 5.42 -16.23 -21.71
CA ARG A 98 4.81 -17.32 -20.91
C ARG A 98 3.29 -17.21 -20.79
N LEU A 99 2.73 -16.05 -21.14
CA LEU A 99 1.29 -15.82 -21.11
C LEU A 99 0.70 -16.25 -22.46
N GLY A 100 -0.27 -17.16 -22.42
CA GLY A 100 -0.73 -17.90 -23.59
C GLY A 100 -1.43 -17.03 -24.64
N THR A 101 -2.12 -15.97 -24.21
CA THR A 101 -2.81 -15.05 -25.11
C THR A 101 -2.53 -13.58 -24.76
N VAL A 102 -2.56 -12.72 -25.78
CA VAL A 102 -2.47 -11.25 -25.63
C VAL A 102 -3.53 -10.74 -24.64
N LYS A 103 -4.73 -11.33 -24.65
CA LYS A 103 -5.82 -10.95 -23.76
C LYS A 103 -5.51 -11.20 -22.29
N GLU A 104 -4.88 -12.33 -21.96
CA GLU A 104 -4.46 -12.65 -20.59
C GLU A 104 -3.36 -11.71 -20.12
N TYR A 105 -2.36 -11.46 -20.98
CA TYR A 105 -1.31 -10.48 -20.70
C TYR A 105 -1.88 -9.08 -20.44
N THR A 106 -2.79 -8.60 -21.29
CA THR A 106 -3.40 -7.27 -21.14
C THR A 106 -4.24 -7.18 -19.86
N ALA A 107 -4.94 -8.25 -19.48
CA ALA A 107 -5.70 -8.28 -18.23
C ALA A 107 -4.78 -8.16 -17.01
N GLU A 108 -3.71 -8.96 -16.96
CA GLU A 108 -2.72 -8.91 -15.86
C GLU A 108 -1.99 -7.56 -15.80
N PHE A 109 -1.57 -7.03 -16.95
CA PHE A 109 -0.93 -5.71 -17.03
C PHE A 109 -1.85 -4.62 -16.49
N ASN A 110 -3.13 -4.61 -16.88
CA ASN A 110 -4.06 -3.57 -16.45
C ASN A 110 -4.34 -3.60 -14.95
N VAL A 111 -4.38 -4.80 -14.34
CA VAL A 111 -4.52 -4.95 -12.89
C VAL A 111 -3.34 -4.33 -12.16
N VAL A 112 -2.11 -4.61 -12.60
CA VAL A 112 -0.90 -4.06 -11.95
C VAL A 112 -0.75 -2.55 -12.24
N ALA A 113 -1.02 -2.11 -13.47
CA ALA A 113 -0.94 -0.70 -13.86
C ALA A 113 -2.00 0.20 -13.19
N ALA A 114 -3.08 -0.36 -12.67
CA ALA A 114 -4.05 0.38 -11.86
C ALA A 114 -3.45 0.85 -10.51
N ARG A 115 -2.42 0.15 -10.00
CA ARG A 115 -1.73 0.46 -8.74
C ARG A 115 -0.68 1.57 -8.88
N THR A 116 -0.17 1.82 -10.08
CA THR A 116 0.94 2.79 -10.31
C THR A 116 0.49 4.21 -10.68
N ALA A 117 -0.82 4.45 -10.86
CA ALA A 117 -1.34 5.68 -11.47
C ALA A 117 -0.85 5.94 -12.91
N PHE A 118 -0.75 4.90 -13.75
CA PHE A 118 -0.60 5.12 -15.19
C PHE A 118 -1.86 5.78 -15.77
N SER A 119 -1.68 6.87 -16.51
CA SER A 119 -2.77 7.56 -17.18
C SER A 119 -3.40 6.68 -18.26
N VAL A 120 -4.64 6.96 -18.66
CA VAL A 120 -5.29 6.26 -19.79
C VAL A 120 -4.48 6.43 -21.08
N ASP A 121 -3.75 7.54 -21.22
CA ASP A 121 -2.91 7.82 -22.39
C ASP A 121 -1.63 6.98 -22.40
N ASP A 122 -0.97 6.78 -21.26
CA ASP A 122 0.18 5.86 -21.15
C ASP A 122 -0.23 4.41 -21.48
N LYS A 123 -1.43 4.01 -21.04
CA LYS A 123 -2.01 2.69 -21.35
C LYS A 123 -2.29 2.54 -22.86
N ARG A 124 -2.68 3.62 -23.55
CA ARG A 124 -3.00 3.63 -24.99
C ARG A 124 -1.76 3.66 -25.87
N GLU A 125 -0.70 4.36 -25.46
CA GLU A 125 0.56 4.43 -26.22
C GLU A 125 1.24 3.06 -26.24
N HIS A 126 1.31 2.38 -25.09
CA HIS A 126 1.90 1.03 -25.00
C HIS A 126 1.13 0.00 -25.86
N HIS A 127 -0.21 0.08 -25.86
CA HIS A 127 -1.05 -0.81 -26.67
C HIS A 127 -0.97 -0.51 -28.18
N ARG A 128 -0.51 0.68 -28.58
CA ARG A 128 -0.19 1.05 -29.97
C ARG A 128 1.17 0.48 -30.38
N GLU A 129 2.18 0.62 -29.53
CA GLU A 129 3.53 0.09 -29.80
C GLU A 129 3.52 -1.44 -29.96
N GLN A 130 2.82 -2.16 -29.09
CA GLN A 130 2.73 -3.62 -29.21
C GLN A 130 1.97 -4.09 -30.46
N ARG A 131 0.91 -3.37 -30.86
CA ARG A 131 0.22 -3.67 -32.14
C ARG A 131 1.11 -3.42 -33.35
N SER A 132 1.95 -2.38 -33.29
CA SER A 132 2.88 -2.08 -34.39
C SER A 132 4.00 -3.11 -34.51
N GLN A 133 4.50 -3.65 -33.40
CA GLN A 133 5.51 -4.72 -33.41
C GLN A 133 4.94 -6.07 -33.90
N MET A 134 3.68 -6.37 -33.60
CA MET A 134 3.02 -7.59 -34.07
C MET A 134 2.71 -7.55 -35.58
N PHE A 135 2.47 -6.36 -36.15
CA PHE A 135 2.23 -6.17 -37.59
C PHE A 135 3.50 -6.24 -38.45
N LEU A 136 4.68 -6.01 -37.85
CA LEU A 136 5.98 -6.14 -38.53
C LEU A 136 6.50 -7.60 -38.57
N LEU A 137 5.81 -8.51 -37.89
CA LEU A 137 6.14 -9.94 -37.80
C LEU A 137 5.16 -10.84 -38.56
N SER A 138 4.20 -10.27 -39.31
CA SER A 138 3.25 -10.96 -40.21
C SER A 138 3.55 -10.65 -41.67
#